data_AF-A0A946JVE8-F1
#
_entry.id   AF-A0A946JVE8-F1
#
_cell.length_a   1.000
_cell.length_b   1.000
_cell.length_c   1.000
_cell.angle_alpha   90.00
_cell.angle_beta   90.00
_cell.angle_gamma   90.00
#
_symmetry.space_group_name_H-M   'P 1'
#
loop_
_entity.id
_entity.type
_entity.pdbx_description
1 polymer ?
#
loop_
_entity_poly.entity_id
_entity_poly.type
_entity_poly.pdbx_seq_one_letter_code
_entity_poly.pdbx_strand_id
1 'polypeptide(L)' 'EGISLVGDLLDLAVKAEIVKKMGAWFSYGDSKIGQGREKTKVFLTENEKVRAEIEGKVKAFMGLDTE' A
#
# COMPACT_ATOMS: atom_id res chain seq x y z
N GLU A 1 3.31 -9.90 -17.81
CA GLU A 1 3.86 -8.56 -17.52
C GLU A 1 3.44 -8.18 -16.12
N GLY A 2 4.24 -7.67 -15.19
CA GLY A 2 5.61 -7.15 -15.12
C GLY A 2 5.69 -6.63 -13.68
N ILE A 3 6.85 -6.74 -13.02
CA ILE A 3 7.05 -6.46 -11.59
C ILE A 3 6.34 -5.15 -11.20
N SER A 4 5.14 -5.26 -10.64
CA SER A 4 4.34 -4.10 -10.28
C SER A 4 4.83 -3.67 -8.91
N LEU A 5 5.82 -2.77 -8.88
CA LEU A 5 6.34 -2.16 -7.64
C LEU A 5 5.21 -1.75 -6.68
N VAL A 6 4.12 -1.23 -7.23
CA VAL A 6 2.92 -0.83 -6.47
C VAL A 6 2.09 -2.03 -5.98
N GLY A 7 2.05 -3.12 -6.75
CA GLY A 7 1.39 -4.36 -6.33
C GLY A 7 2.13 -5.05 -5.20
N ASP A 8 3.47 -5.07 -5.26
CA ASP A 8 4.33 -5.59 -4.19
C ASP A 8 4.22 -4.73 -2.94
N LEU A 9 4.30 -3.40 -3.09
CA LEU A 9 4.07 -2.45 -2.01
C LEU A 9 2.69 -2.66 -1.36
N LEU A 10 1.64 -2.87 -2.14
CA LEU A 10 0.29 -3.12 -1.61
C LEU A 10 0.24 -4.45 -0.83
N ASP A 11 0.90 -5.51 -1.30
CA ASP A 11 0.96 -6.78 -0.58
C ASP A 11 1.71 -6.64 0.74
N LEU A 12 2.86 -5.95 0.73
CA LEU A 12 3.64 -5.63 1.92
C LEU A 12 2.85 -4.75 2.89
N ALA A 13 2.14 -3.73 2.39
CA ALA A 13 1.31 -2.85 3.21
C ALA A 13 0.13 -3.58 3.85
N VAL A 14 -0.46 -4.55 3.15
CA VAL A 14 -1.50 -5.42 3.72
C VAL A 14 -0.90 -6.35 4.78
N LYS A 15 0.27 -6.93 4.53
CA LYS A 15 0.98 -7.78 5.51
C LYS A 15 1.39 -7.02 6.76
N ALA A 16 1.79 -5.76 6.61
CA ALA A 16 2.14 -4.86 7.71
C ALA A 16 0.91 -4.27 8.43
N GLU A 17 -0.31 -4.69 8.07
CA GLU A 17 -1.58 -4.15 8.57
C GLU A 17 -1.78 -2.64 8.36
N ILE A 18 -0.96 -2.02 7.51
CA ILE A 18 -1.03 -0.60 7.14
C ILE A 18 -2.25 -0.36 6.22
N VAL A 19 -2.49 -1.30 5.30
CA VAL A 19 -3.65 -1.30 4.41
C VAL A 19 -4.58 -2.45 4.80
N LYS A 20 -5.82 -2.12 5.13
CA LYS A 20 -6.88 -3.09 5.40
C LYS A 20 -7.68 -3.41 4.15
N LYS A 21 -7.82 -4.71 3.87
CA LYS A 21 -8.66 -5.22 2.79
C LYS A 21 -10.00 -5.71 3.34
N MET A 22 -11.08 -5.05 2.96
CA MET A 22 -12.46 -5.46 3.25
C MET A 22 -13.15 -5.96 1.98
N GLY A 23 -13.08 -7.27 1.75
CA GLY A 23 -13.61 -7.89 0.54
C GLY A 23 -12.88 -7.42 -0.72
N ALA A 24 -13.59 -6.68 -1.58
CA ALA A 24 -12.99 -6.05 -2.76
C ALA A 24 -12.41 -4.66 -2.47
N TRP A 25 -12.64 -4.06 -1.30
CA TRP A 25 -12.18 -2.70 -0.97
C TRP A 25 -10.86 -2.70 -0.22
N PHE A 26 -9.99 -1.73 -0.53
CA PHE A 26 -8.76 -1.43 0.19
C PHE A 26 -8.91 -0.09 0.91
N SER A 27 -8.50 -0.08 2.17
CA SER A 27 -8.53 1.09 3.05
C SER A 27 -7.18 1.28 3.71
N TYR A 28 -6.71 2.51 3.80
CA TYR A 28 -5.48 2.87 4.49
C TYR A 28 -5.84 3.71 5.70
N GLY A 29 -5.52 3.21 6.90
CA GLY A 29 -6.09 3.73 8.14
C GLY A 29 -7.63 3.74 8.07
N ASP A 30 -8.23 4.91 8.22
CA ASP A 30 -9.67 5.14 8.14
C ASP A 30 -10.16 5.58 6.74
N SER A 31 -9.25 5.79 5.79
CA SER A 31 -9.58 6.27 4.45
C SER A 31 -9.65 5.15 3.41
N LYS A 32 -10.71 5.11 2.61
CA LYS A 32 -10.79 4.19 1.45
C LYS A 32 -9.92 4.68 0.31
N ILE A 33 -8.99 3.84 -0.14
CA ILE A 33 -8.03 4.14 -1.21
C ILE A 33 -8.42 3.53 -2.56
N GLY A 34 -9.21 2.45 -2.58
CA GLY A 34 -9.66 1.89 -3.85
C GLY A 34 -10.49 0.62 -3.74
N GLN A 35 -11.20 0.30 -4.84
CA GLN A 35 -11.94 -0.95 -5.01
C GLN A 35 -11.18 -1.87 -5.97
N GLY A 36 -10.63 -2.95 -5.44
CA GLY A 36 -9.85 -3.93 -6.17
C GLY A 36 -8.38 -3.58 -6.24
N ARG A 37 -7.55 -4.56 -6.58
CA ARG A 37 -6.09 -4.38 -6.67
C ARG A 37 -5.73 -3.38 -7.76
N GLU A 38 -6.45 -3.35 -8.88
CA GLU A 38 -6.17 -2.45 -10.00
C GLU A 38 -6.44 -0.98 -9.65
N LYS A 39 -7.63 -0.62 -9.16
CA LYS A 39 -7.93 0.77 -8.78
C LYS A 39 -7.03 1.27 -7.66
N THR A 40 -6.71 0.41 -6.69
CA THR A 40 -5.80 0.76 -5.60
C THR A 40 -4.37 1.00 -6.13
N LYS A 41 -3.89 0.18 -7.07
CA LYS A 41 -2.60 0.41 -7.73
C LYS A 41 -2.59 1.73 -8.48
N VAL A 42 -3.64 2.02 -9.25
CA VAL A 42 -3.76 3.29 -9.98
C VAL A 42 -3.75 4.47 -9.01
N PHE A 43 -4.55 4.41 -7.94
CA PHE A 43 -4.57 5.44 -6.90
C PHE A 43 -3.19 5.68 -6.29
N LEU A 44 -2.45 4.62 -5.93
CA LEU A 44 -1.10 4.75 -5.36
C LEU A 44 -0.07 5.27 -6.37
N THR A 45 -0.21 4.93 -7.66
CA THR A 45 0.64 5.48 -8.72
C THR A 45 0.37 6.97 -8.94
N GLU A 46 -0.91 7.37 -8.95
CA GLU A 46 -1.32 8.77 -9.13
C GLU A 46 -1.05 9.62 -7.87
N ASN A 47 -1.09 9.01 -6.69
CA ASN A 47 -0.91 9.68 -5.40
C ASN A 47 0.44 9.32 -4.78
N GLU A 48 1.51 9.92 -5.32
CA GLU A 48 2.88 9.71 -4.83
C GLU A 48 3.05 10.00 -3.35
N LYS A 49 2.33 10.99 -2.80
CA LYS A 49 2.34 11.29 -1.35
C LYS A 49 1.86 10.10 -0.51
N VAL A 50 0.73 9.52 -0.88
CA VAL A 50 0.15 8.37 -0.14
C VAL A 50 1.03 7.13 -0.32
N ARG A 51 1.54 6.91 -1.54
CA ARG A 51 2.50 5.85 -1.82
C ARG A 51 3.75 5.97 -0.95
N ALA A 52 4.37 7.15 -0.88
CA ALA A 52 5.58 7.38 -0.08
C ALA A 52 5.30 7.18 1.41
N GLU A 53 4.14 7.62 1.89
CA GLU A 53 3.74 7.42 3.28
C GLU A 53 3.54 5.93 3.62
N ILE A 54 2.86 5.18 2.76
CA ILE A 54 2.69 3.73 2.91
C ILE A 54 4.05 3.03 2.83
N GLU A 55 4.90 3.39 1.87
CA GLU A 55 6.24 2.82 1.72
C GLU A 55 7.11 3.07 2.96
N GLY A 56 7.08 4.29 3.52
CA GLY A 56 7.79 4.62 4.75
C GLY A 56 7.30 3.79 5.93
N LYS A 57 5.97 3.66 6.09
CA LYS A 57 5.39 2.80 7.13
C LYS A 57 5.74 1.33 6.94
N VAL A 58 5.72 0.82 5.70
CA VAL A 58 6.10 -0.57 5.37
C VAL A 58 7.57 -0.80 5.73
N LYS A 59 8.47 0.11 5.34
CA LYS A 59 9.90 0.03 5.68
C LYS A 59 10.13 0.04 7.19
N ALA A 60 9.44 0.93 7.91
CA ALA A 60 9.50 0.99 9.37
C ALA A 60 8.99 -0.31 10.01
N PHE A 61 7.89 -0.88 9.51
CA PHE A 61 7.36 -2.17 9.97
C PHE A 61 8.33 -3.33 9.72
N MET A 62 9.03 -3.32 8.59
CA MET A 62 10.04 -4.34 8.25
C MET A 62 11.33 -4.21 9.08
N GLY A 63 11.44 -3.21 9.96
CA GLY A 63 12.65 -2.98 10.75
C GLY A 63 13.83 -2.51 9.92
N LEU A 64 13.57 -1.88 8.76
CA LEU A 64 14.60 -1.20 7.96
C LEU A 64 14.93 0.20 8.49
N ASP A 65 14.42 0.55 9.67
CA ASP A 65 14.98 1.61 10.50
C ASP A 65 16.31 1.07 11.07
N THR A 66 17.33 1.06 10.21
CA THR A 66 18.70 0.82 10.67
C THR A 66 19.14 2.10 11.35
N GLU A 67 19.19 2.06 12.68
CA GLU A 67 20.18 2.82 13.43
C GLU A 67 21.60 2.39 13.02
#